data_AF-A0A183HMY2-F1
#
_entry.id   AF-A0A183HMY2-F1
#
_cell.length_a   1.000
_cell.length_b   1.000
_cell.length_c   1.000
_cell.angle_alpha   90.00
_cell.angle_beta   90.00
_cell.angle_gamma   90.00
#
_symmetry.space_group_name_H-M   'P 1'
#
loop_
_entity.id
_entity.type
_entity.pdbx_description
1 polymer ?
#
loop_
_entity_poly.entity_id
_entity_poly.type
_entity_poly.pdbx_seq_one_letter_code
_entity_poly.pdbx_strand_id
1 'polypeptide(L)'
;MYTDTLSHGFVGMTFSEAADLLFTRLGLLLLAIELKDDEKKECNIAINPAPTTTIQPQTQGFFIAQSADEVKRAFYWCKQCHEDIIDVSLIKKCKCRNRKFLRDRNTNLFKDYPRLFIFFGVN
;
A
#
# COMPACT_ATOMS: atom_id res chain seq x y z
N MET A 1 1.99 9.48 -12.29
CA MET A 1 1.41 9.29 -10.94
C MET A 1 0.80 7.91 -10.89
N TYR A 2 1.05 7.15 -9.83
CA TYR A 2 0.64 5.76 -9.69
C TYR A 2 -0.10 5.54 -8.37
N THR A 3 -0.96 4.53 -8.33
CA THR A 3 -1.74 4.18 -7.15
C THR A 3 -1.65 2.68 -6.90
N ASP A 4 -1.44 2.27 -5.66
CA ASP A 4 -1.51 0.87 -5.26
C ASP A 4 -1.87 0.77 -3.77
N THR A 5 -2.33 -0.40 -3.35
CA THR A 5 -2.70 -0.66 -1.95
C THR A 5 -1.44 -0.87 -1.12
N LEU A 6 -1.35 -0.22 0.04
CA LEU A 6 -0.26 -0.45 0.98
C LEU A 6 -0.35 -1.86 1.57
N SER A 7 0.81 -2.51 1.76
CA SER A 7 0.83 -3.83 2.40
C SER A 7 0.40 -3.77 3.87
N HIS A 8 0.07 -4.92 4.43
CA HIS A 8 -0.17 -5.06 5.87
C HIS A 8 1.03 -4.67 6.75
N GLY A 9 2.24 -4.57 6.19
CA GLY A 9 3.41 -4.12 6.91
C GLY A 9 3.32 -2.65 7.36
N PHE A 10 2.47 -1.85 6.73
CA PHE A 10 2.27 -0.44 7.04
C PHE A 10 1.08 -0.17 7.97
N VAL A 11 0.20 -1.14 8.17
CA VAL A 11 -1.02 -0.95 8.97
C VAL A 11 -0.65 -0.63 10.42
N GLY A 12 -1.20 0.45 10.95
CA GLY A 12 -0.90 0.95 12.29
C GLY A 12 0.35 1.81 12.40
N MET A 13 1.15 1.95 11.33
CA MET A 13 2.19 2.98 11.25
C MET A 13 1.54 4.35 11.02
N THR A 14 2.21 5.40 11.49
CA THR A 14 1.85 6.77 11.14
C THR A 14 2.26 7.08 9.69
N PHE A 15 1.61 8.08 9.09
CA PHE A 15 1.91 8.51 7.72
C PHE A 15 3.39 8.89 7.57
N SER A 16 3.95 9.59 8.56
CA SER A 16 5.37 9.98 8.53
C SER A 16 6.31 8.78 8.54
N GLU A 17 6.05 7.77 9.38
CA GLU A 17 6.87 6.55 9.44
C GLU A 17 6.75 5.74 8.15
N ALA A 18 5.54 5.62 7.61
CA ALA A 18 5.30 4.91 6.35
C ALA A 18 5.99 5.62 5.18
N ALA A 19 5.84 6.96 5.08
CA ALA A 19 6.46 7.77 4.04
C ALA A 19 7.99 7.71 4.09
N ASP A 20 8.58 7.78 5.29
CA ASP A 20 10.02 7.64 5.48
C ASP A 20 10.52 6.26 5.03
N LEU A 21 9.86 5.17 5.43
CA LEU A 21 10.21 3.82 4.97
C LEU A 21 10.08 3.69 3.45
N LEU A 22 8.99 4.18 2.88
CA LEU A 22 8.75 4.13 1.43
C LEU A 22 9.83 4.89 0.66
N PHE A 23 10.24 6.05 1.16
CA PHE A 23 11.26 6.86 0.51
C PHE A 23 12.65 6.25 0.68
N THR A 24 13.06 5.96 1.91
CA THR A 24 14.43 5.53 2.23
C THR A 24 14.72 4.08 1.88
N ARG A 25 13.74 3.18 2.02
CA ARG A 25 13.92 1.74 1.76
C ARG A 25 13.40 1.31 0.40
N LEU A 26 12.30 1.90 -0.06
CA LEU A 26 11.62 1.46 -1.28
C LEU A 26 11.84 2.39 -2.49
N GLY A 27 12.42 3.58 -2.27
CA GLY A 27 12.63 4.58 -3.31
C GLY A 27 11.31 5.13 -3.89
N LEU A 28 10.23 5.12 -3.10
CA LEU A 28 8.90 5.54 -3.51
C LEU A 28 8.48 6.81 -2.77
N LEU A 29 8.04 7.83 -3.51
CA LEU A 29 7.51 9.05 -2.91
C LEU A 29 5.99 8.93 -2.73
N LEU A 30 5.54 8.79 -1.48
CA LEU A 30 4.12 8.78 -1.11
C LEU A 30 3.60 10.23 -0.96
N LEU A 31 2.57 10.58 -1.73
CA LEU A 31 1.95 11.92 -1.73
C LEU A 31 0.67 12.00 -0.91
N ALA A 32 -0.17 10.97 -1.04
CA ALA A 32 -1.52 10.97 -0.48
C ALA A 32 -1.93 9.56 -0.10
N ILE A 33 -2.93 9.47 0.78
CA ILE A 33 -3.57 8.21 1.16
C ILE A 33 -5.07 8.35 1.11
N GLU A 34 -5.74 7.24 0.85
CA GLU A 34 -7.19 7.11 1.03
C GLU A 34 -7.53 6.94 2.53
N LEU A 35 -8.42 7.80 3.01
CA LEU A 35 -9.08 7.69 4.30
C LEU A 35 -10.51 7.21 4.09
N LYS A 36 -10.87 6.12 4.76
CA LYS A 36 -12.23 5.56 4.75
C LYS A 36 -13.00 6.08 5.95
N ASP A 37 -14.19 6.62 5.68
CA ASP A 37 -15.17 6.97 6.71
C ASP A 37 -16.24 5.87 6.74
N ASP A 38 -16.19 4.99 7.74
CA ASP A 38 -17.11 3.87 7.89
C ASP A 38 -18.56 4.32 8.16
N GLU A 39 -18.75 5.50 8.74
CA GLU A 39 -20.08 6.03 9.07
C GLU A 39 -20.77 6.58 7.82
N LYS A 40 -20.02 7.31 6.98
CA LYS A 40 -20.55 7.94 5.76
C LYS A 40 -20.42 7.08 4.52
N LYS A 41 -19.65 6.00 4.57
CA LYS A 41 -19.25 5.18 3.42
C LYS A 41 -18.58 6.00 2.32
N GLU A 42 -17.86 7.06 2.72
CA GLU A 42 -17.15 7.96 1.82
C GLU A 42 -15.64 7.65 1.88
N CYS A 43 -14.97 7.76 0.73
CA CYS A 43 -13.53 7.65 0.62
C CYS A 43 -12.95 9.04 0.30
N ASN A 44 -12.14 9.57 1.20
CA ASN A 44 -11.49 10.86 1.04
C ASN A 44 -10.00 10.68 0.75
N ILE A 45 -9.49 11.41 -0.24
CA ILE A 45 -8.06 11.43 -0.54
C ILE A 45 -7.44 12.56 0.29
N ALA A 46 -6.57 12.19 1.24
CA ALA A 46 -5.82 13.15 2.02
C ALA A 46 -4.43 13.34 1.40
N ILE A 47 -4.20 14.50 0.80
CA ILE A 47 -2.91 14.89 0.23
C ILE A 47 -2.04 15.43 1.36
N ASN A 48 -0.87 14.81 1.57
CA ASN A 48 0.02 15.09 2.68
C ASN A 48 -0.75 15.23 4.02
N PRO A 49 -1.38 14.13 4.49
CA PRO A 49 -2.15 14.15 5.73
C PRO A 49 -1.24 14.52 6.92
N ALA A 50 -1.86 14.73 8.08
CA ALA A 50 -1.11 14.98 9.30
C ALA A 50 -0.08 13.85 9.55
N PRO A 51 1.14 14.16 10.02
CA PRO A 51 2.16 13.15 10.29
C PRO A 51 1.69 12.03 11.21
N THR A 52 0.75 12.31 12.11
CA THR A 52 0.14 11.38 13.07
C THR A 52 -0.99 10.53 12.50
N THR A 53 -1.43 10.77 11.27
CA THR A 53 -2.50 9.99 10.64
C THR A 53 -2.03 8.54 10.46
N THR A 54 -2.78 7.60 11.02
CA THR A 54 -2.42 6.17 10.99
C THR A 54 -2.93 5.49 9.71
N ILE A 55 -2.09 4.65 9.12
CA ILE A 55 -2.47 3.84 7.96
C ILE A 55 -3.44 2.73 8.38
N GLN A 56 -4.59 2.69 7.72
CA GLN A 56 -5.63 1.69 7.96
C GLN A 56 -5.44 0.46 7.06
N PRO A 57 -6.09 -0.68 7.37
CA PRO A 57 -6.12 -1.82 6.47
C PRO A 57 -6.68 -1.44 5.09
N GLN A 58 -6.09 -1.99 4.03
CA GLN A 58 -6.51 -1.74 2.65
C GLN A 58 -6.53 -0.25 2.25
N THR A 59 -5.65 0.56 2.83
CA THR A 59 -5.45 1.96 2.40
C THR A 59 -4.77 2.00 1.03
N GLN A 60 -5.36 2.75 0.10
CA GLN A 60 -4.74 3.10 -1.16
C GLN A 60 -3.74 4.24 -0.99
N GLY A 61 -2.52 4.06 -1.49
CA GLY A 61 -1.49 5.09 -1.53
C GLY A 61 -1.34 5.70 -2.92
N PHE A 62 -0.99 6.98 -2.97
CA PHE A 62 -0.75 7.73 -4.21
C PHE A 62 0.74 8.08 -4.28
N PHE A 63 1.40 7.66 -5.36
CA PHE A 63 2.84 7.66 -5.48
C PHE A 63 3.35 8.43 -6.70
N ILE A 64 4.54 9.02 -6.56
CA ILE A 64 5.42 9.36 -7.68
C ILE A 64 6.51 8.31 -7.77
N ALA A 65 6.61 7.66 -8.92
CA ALA A 65 7.61 6.63 -9.24
C ALA A 65 7.86 6.63 -10.75
N GLN A 66 8.85 5.86 -11.21
CA GLN A 66 9.18 5.75 -12.64
C GLN A 66 8.29 4.72 -13.36
N SER A 67 7.79 3.71 -12.64
CA SER A 67 6.91 2.69 -13.21
C SER A 67 5.92 2.12 -12.19
N ALA A 68 4.88 1.43 -12.67
CA ALA A 68 3.93 0.71 -11.83
C ALA A 68 4.58 -0.46 -11.07
N ASP A 69 5.61 -1.08 -11.64
CA ASP A 69 6.33 -2.20 -10.99
C ASP A 69 7.09 -1.75 -9.75
N GLU A 70 7.62 -0.52 -9.77
CA GLU A 70 8.27 0.07 -8.59
C GLU A 70 7.29 0.22 -7.43
N VAL A 71 6.10 0.74 -7.73
CA VAL A 71 5.05 1.00 -6.73
C VAL A 71 4.55 -0.31 -6.12
N LYS A 72 4.51 -1.38 -6.92
CA LYS A 72 4.06 -2.71 -6.48
C LYS A 72 4.91 -3.29 -5.34
N ARG A 73 6.15 -2.81 -5.17
CA ARG A 73 7.00 -3.17 -4.03
C ARG A 73 6.38 -2.76 -2.69
N ALA A 74 5.65 -1.65 -2.64
CA ALA A 74 4.92 -1.22 -1.45
C ALA A 74 3.82 -2.22 -1.05
N PHE A 75 3.13 -2.82 -2.03
CA PHE A 75 2.15 -3.88 -1.77
C PHE A 75 2.80 -5.19 -1.31
N TYR A 76 4.02 -5.47 -1.79
CA TYR A 76 4.77 -6.67 -1.41
C TYR A 76 5.57 -6.54 -0.12
N TRP A 77 5.76 -5.33 0.41
CA TRP A 77 6.61 -5.10 1.56
C TRP A 77 6.13 -5.86 2.81
N CYS A 78 7.07 -6.46 3.54
CA CYS A 78 6.81 -7.08 4.84
C CYS A 78 8.10 -7.03 5.63
N LYS A 79 8.05 -6.51 6.86
CA LYS A 79 9.22 -6.38 7.73
C LYS A 79 9.99 -7.71 7.87
N GLN A 80 9.31 -8.79 8.24
CA GLN A 80 9.95 -10.10 8.44
C GLN A 80 10.61 -10.70 7.19
N CYS A 81 10.07 -10.39 6.00
CA CYS A 81 10.51 -11.02 4.76
C CYS A 81 11.49 -10.10 3.98
N HIS A 82 11.41 -8.78 4.13
CA HIS A 82 12.07 -7.80 3.26
C HIS A 82 12.89 -6.72 4.00
N GLU A 83 12.94 -6.73 5.34
CA GLU A 83 13.71 -5.73 6.12
C GLU A 83 15.20 -5.71 5.75
N ASP A 84 15.83 -6.86 5.52
CA ASP A 84 17.26 -6.96 5.23
C ASP A 84 17.62 -6.81 3.73
N ILE A 85 16.64 -6.56 2.87
CA ILE A 85 16.89 -6.38 1.44
C ILE A 85 17.45 -4.98 1.19
N ILE A 86 18.68 -4.92 0.68
CA ILE A 86 19.34 -3.68 0.26
C ILE A 86 18.96 -3.32 -1.18
N ASP A 87 19.01 -4.29 -2.09
CA ASP A 87 18.61 -4.08 -3.47
C ASP A 87 17.08 -4.16 -3.60
N VAL A 88 16.48 -2.99 -3.77
CA VAL A 88 15.03 -2.79 -3.89
C VAL A 88 14.41 -3.61 -5.03
N SER A 89 15.17 -3.96 -6.06
CA SER A 89 14.70 -4.78 -7.18
C SER A 89 14.38 -6.24 -6.79
N LEU A 90 14.93 -6.71 -5.66
CA LEU A 90 14.70 -8.05 -5.14
C LEU A 90 13.38 -8.17 -4.36
N ILE A 91 12.72 -7.05 -4.07
CA ILE A 91 11.43 -7.04 -3.38
C ILE A 91 10.34 -7.55 -4.33
N LYS A 92 10.00 -8.82 -4.16
CA LYS A 92 8.98 -9.53 -4.93
C LYS A 92 7.82 -9.90 -4.02
N LYS A 93 6.80 -10.54 -4.60
CA LYS A 93 5.62 -11.01 -3.86
C LYS A 93 6.01 -11.77 -2.59
N CYS A 94 5.65 -11.20 -1.45
CA CYS A 94 5.92 -11.78 -0.15
C CYS A 94 5.25 -13.16 -0.03
N LYS A 95 6.00 -14.14 0.50
CA LYS A 95 5.51 -15.51 0.77
C LYS A 95 5.10 -15.75 2.22
N CYS A 96 5.23 -14.73 3.08
CA CYS A 96 4.85 -14.80 4.48
C CYS A 96 3.39 -15.32 4.56
N ARG A 97 3.18 -16.51 5.15
CA ARG A 97 1.82 -17.07 5.39
C ARG A 97 1.08 -16.07 6.26
N ASN A 98 0.03 -15.47 5.74
CA ASN A 98 -0.75 -14.43 6.41
C ASN A 98 -1.45 -15.04 7.65
N ARG A 99 -0.74 -15.22 8.78
CA ARG A 99 -1.21 -15.94 9.98
C ARG A 99 -2.39 -15.25 10.67
N LYS A 100 -2.70 -13.99 10.34
CA LYS A 100 -3.88 -13.27 10.82
C LYS A 100 -5.09 -13.32 9.86
N PHE A 101 -4.95 -13.85 8.65
CA PHE A 101 -6.03 -13.89 7.65
C PHE A 101 -6.67 -15.29 7.45
N LEU A 102 -6.23 -16.30 8.19
CA LEU A 102 -6.77 -17.68 8.06
C LEU A 102 -7.85 -18.04 9.10
N ARG A 103 -8.35 -17.09 9.89
CA ARG A 103 -9.56 -17.32 10.72
C ARG A 103 -10.87 -17.08 9.97
N ASP A 104 -10.83 -16.50 8.76
CA ASP A 104 -11.97 -16.45 7.83
C ASP A 104 -11.58 -17.17 6.53
N ARG A 105 -11.58 -18.51 6.54
CA ARG A 105 -11.46 -19.27 5.30
C ARG A 105 -12.83 -19.36 4.62
N ASN A 106 -12.96 -18.78 3.44
CA ASN A 106 -13.49 -19.53 2.31
C ASN A 106 -13.13 -18.91 0.94
N THR A 107 -12.61 -19.78 0.08
CA THR A 107 -12.63 -19.75 -1.40
C THR A 107 -12.18 -18.49 -2.18
N ASN A 108 -11.05 -18.66 -2.89
CA ASN A 108 -10.92 -18.26 -4.31
C ASN A 108 -11.03 -16.78 -4.74
N LEU A 109 -10.51 -15.80 -3.98
CA LEU A 109 -10.47 -14.39 -4.43
C LEU A 109 -9.09 -13.85 -4.84
N PHE A 110 -8.04 -14.67 -4.87
CA PHE A 110 -6.69 -14.23 -5.29
C PHE A 110 -6.45 -14.25 -6.81
N LYS A 111 -7.50 -14.39 -7.63
CA LYS A 111 -7.42 -14.30 -9.10
C LYS A 111 -8.18 -13.14 -9.72
N ASP A 112 -8.97 -12.39 -8.95
CA ASP A 112 -9.73 -11.26 -9.50
C ASP A 112 -9.43 -9.95 -8.77
N TYR A 113 -8.35 -9.28 -9.16
CA TYR A 113 -8.31 -7.82 -9.13
C TYR A 113 -8.13 -7.25 -10.54
N PRO A 114 -9.09 -7.44 -11.47
CA PRO A 114 -9.19 -6.65 -12.68
C PRO A 114 -10.12 -5.46 -12.44
N ARG A 115 -9.93 -4.65 -11.38
CA ARG A 115 -10.72 -3.42 -11.17
C ARG A 115 -9.99 -2.39 -10.31
N LEU A 116 -9.06 -1.65 -10.94
CA LEU A 116 -8.98 -0.19 -10.80
C LEU A 116 -8.09 0.41 -11.90
N PHE A 117 -8.38 0.05 -13.16
CA PHE A 117 -7.91 0.77 -14.33
C PHE A 117 -9.01 1.69 -14.86
N ILE A 118 -9.75 2.41 -14.00
CA ILE A 118 -10.64 3.48 -14.46
C ILE A 118 -10.81 4.48 -13.32
N PHE A 119 -10.24 5.67 -13.49
CA PHE A 119 -10.67 7.02 -13.06
C PHE A 119 -9.49 8.00 -12.98
N PHE A 120 -8.67 8.02 -14.04
CA PHE A 120 -8.10 9.26 -14.58
C PHE A 120 -8.22 9.15 -16.11
N GLY A 121 -9.46 8.99 -16.58
CA GLY A 121 -9.84 9.24 -17.96
C GLY A 121 -10.26 10.70 -18.03
N VAL A 122 -9.35 11.52 -18.55
CA VAL A 122 -9.69 12.85 -19.08
C VAL A 122 -10.66 12.64 -20.24
N ASN A 123 -11.91 13.06 -20.09
CA ASN A 123 -12.75 13.76 -21.08
C ASN A 123 -14.06 14.19 -20.40
#